data_AF-N8W9W1-F1
#
_entry.id   AF-N8W9W1-F1
#
_cell.length_a   1.000
_cell.length_b   1.000
_cell.length_c   1.000
_cell.angle_alpha   90.00
_cell.angle_beta   90.00
_cell.angle_gamma   90.00
#
_symmetry.space_group_name_H-M   'P 1'
#
loop_
_entity.id
_entity.type
_entity.pdbx_description
1 polymer ?
#
loop_
_entity_poly.entity_id
_entity_poly.type
_entity_poly.pdbx_seq_one_letter_code
_entity_poly.pdbx_strand_id
1 'polypeptide(L)' 'MKEKNENFWDLDKQIIKAKQEVDHWGTVITQGKTDKEIAHIDEQFFLANKNLKELKQRRADLASKWNAKTSLST' A
#
# COMPACT_ATOMS: atom_id res chain seq x y z
N MET A 1 -10.36 -18.08 10.20
CA MET A 1 -9.39 -17.31 9.41
C MET A 1 -8.14 -17.16 10.27
N LYS A 2 -6.94 -17.57 9.81
CA LYS A 2 -5.72 -17.40 10.60
C LYS A 2 -5.31 -15.92 10.53
N GLU A 3 -5.31 -15.24 11.67
CA GLU A 3 -4.68 -13.92 11.81
C GLU A 3 -3.23 -14.07 11.34
N LYS A 4 -2.89 -13.47 10.19
CA LYS A 4 -1.49 -13.39 9.77
C LYS A 4 -0.82 -12.54 10.84
N ASN A 5 0.15 -13.12 11.54
CA ASN A 5 0.97 -12.39 12.49
C ASN A 5 1.88 -11.46 11.68
N GLU A 6 1.35 -10.29 11.32
CA GLU A 6 2.06 -9.31 10.51
C GLU A 6 3.14 -8.65 11.34
N ASN A 7 4.39 -8.94 11.00
CA ASN A 7 5.53 -8.21 11.53
C ASN A 7 5.86 -7.02 10.62
N PHE A 8 6.61 -6.04 11.15
CA PHE A 8 6.98 -4.83 10.41
C PHE A 8 7.65 -5.12 9.06
N TRP A 9 8.46 -6.17 8.99
CA TRP A 9 9.22 -6.51 7.78
C TRP A 9 8.33 -6.99 6.64
N ASP A 10 7.29 -7.76 6.94
CA ASP A 10 6.32 -8.19 5.94
C ASP A 10 5.49 -7.00 5.42
N LEU A 11 5.04 -6.12 6.32
CA LEU A 11 4.36 -4.88 5.93
C LEU A 11 5.24 -3.97 5.08
N ASP A 12 6.52 -3.81 5.42
CA ASP A 12 7.46 -3.00 4.65
C ASP A 12 7.65 -3.56 3.23
N LYS A 13 7.75 -4.89 3.09
CA LYS A 13 7.79 -5.54 1.77
C LYS A 13 6.53 -5.30 0.96
N GLN A 14 5.36 -5.43 1.58
CA GLN A 14 4.08 -5.16 0.93
C GLN A 14 3.99 -3.69 0.49
N ILE A 15 4.45 -2.75 1.32
CA ILE A 15 4.51 -1.32 0.98
C ILE A 15 5.44 -1.05 -0.21
N ILE A 16 6.61 -1.69 -0.26
CA ILE A 16 7.54 -1.53 -1.39
C ILE A 16 6.88 -2.01 -2.69
N LYS A 17 6.23 -3.18 -2.68
CA LYS A 17 5.50 -3.69 -3.85
C LYS A 17 4.36 -2.75 -4.27
N ALA A 18 3.56 -2.29 -3.31
CA ALA A 18 2.48 -1.35 -3.59
C ALA A 18 2.98 -0.02 -4.17
N LYS A 19 4.16 0.47 -3.75
CA LYS A 19 4.80 1.64 -4.39
C LYS A 19 5.16 1.35 -5.84
N GLN A 20 5.77 0.19 -6.12
CA GLN A 20 6.12 -0.20 -7.48
C GLN A 20 4.89 -0.30 -8.38
N GLU A 21 3.76 -0.79 -7.87
CA GLU A 21 2.49 -0.84 -8.60
C GLU A 21 1.93 0.57 -8.87
N VAL A 22 1.96 1.48 -7.89
CA VAL A 22 1.58 2.88 -8.09
C VAL A 22 2.45 3.54 -9.16
N ASP A 23 3.77 3.35 -9.08
CA ASP A 23 4.72 3.92 -10.02
C ASP A 23 4.49 3.35 -11.44
N HIS A 24 4.23 2.04 -11.55
CA HIS A 24 3.91 1.40 -12.81
C HIS A 24 2.68 2.07 -13.44
N TRP A 25 1.54 2.07 -12.76
CA TRP A 25 0.30 2.61 -13.30
C TRP A 25 0.34 4.13 -13.54
N GLY A 26 1.07 4.88 -12.70
CA GLY A 26 1.23 6.32 -12.85
C GLY A 26 2.18 6.74 -13.99
N THR A 27 2.98 5.82 -14.51
CA THR A 27 3.93 6.08 -15.62
C THR A 27 3.51 5.42 -16.94
N VAL A 28 2.41 4.66 -16.96
CA VAL A 28 1.88 4.09 -18.21
C VAL A 28 1.54 5.21 -19.18
N ILE A 29 2.13 5.15 -20.37
CA ILE A 29 1.83 6.07 -21.46
C ILE A 29 0.40 5.82 -21.96
N THR A 30 -0.40 6.88 -22.01
CA THR A 30 -1.79 6.86 -22.48
C THR A 30 -1.95 7.23 -23.96
N GLN A 31 -0.88 7.71 -24.61
CA GLN A 31 -0.92 8.07 -26.01
C GLN A 31 -1.26 6.86 -26.89
N GLY A 32 -2.28 7.00 -27.75
CA GLY A 32 -2.74 5.95 -28.65
C GLY A 32 -3.64 4.90 -27.98
N LYS A 33 -3.98 5.06 -26.70
CA LYS A 33 -4.98 4.23 -26.01
C LYS A 33 -6.38 4.77 -26.23
N THR A 34 -7.36 3.88 -26.20
CA THR A 34 -8.78 4.22 -26.19
C THR A 34 -9.19 4.76 -24.83
N ASP A 35 -10.29 5.52 -24.78
CA ASP A 35 -10.84 6.05 -23.52
C ASP A 35 -11.11 4.94 -22.48
N LYS A 36 -11.51 3.74 -22.93
CA LYS A 36 -11.74 2.58 -22.05
C LYS A 36 -10.46 2.07 -21.43
N GLU A 37 -9.37 2.03 -22.19
CA GLU A 37 -8.06 1.62 -21.69
C GLU A 37 -7.48 2.67 -20.74
N ILE A 38 -7.68 3.96 -21.03
CA ILE A 38 -7.28 5.06 -20.13
C ILE A 38 -8.07 4.97 -18.82
N ALA A 39 -9.39 4.81 -18.88
CA ALA A 39 -10.21 4.64 -17.70
C ALA A 39 -9.80 3.42 -16.86
N HIS A 40 -9.40 2.32 -17.50
CA HIS A 40 -8.87 1.17 -16.80
C HIS A 40 -7.53 1.46 -16.12
N ILE A 41 -6.61 2.18 -16.78
CA ILE A 41 -5.35 2.61 -16.17
C ILE A 41 -5.60 3.51 -14.95
N ASP A 42 -6.54 4.45 -15.06
CA ASP A 42 -6.91 5.32 -13.95
C ASP A 42 -7.50 4.54 -12.77
N GLU A 43 -8.36 3.56 -13.05
CA GLU A 43 -8.92 2.66 -12.04
C GLU A 43 -7.80 1.88 -11.33
N GLN A 44 -6.87 1.29 -12.08
CA GLN A 44 -5.76 0.53 -11.50
C GLN A 44 -4.82 1.43 -10.69
N PHE A 45 -4.54 2.64 -11.17
CA PHE A 45 -3.75 3.61 -10.44
C PHE A 45 -4.43 4.02 -9.12
N PHE A 46 -5.75 4.24 -9.14
CA PHE A 46 -6.53 4.55 -7.95
C PHE A 46 -6.48 3.39 -6.93
N LEU A 47 -6.70 2.14 -7.39
CA LEU A 47 -6.66 0.95 -6.54
C LEU A 47 -5.28 0.74 -5.92
N ALA A 48 -4.20 0.90 -6.70
CA ALA A 48 -2.83 0.79 -6.21
C ALA A 48 -2.52 1.84 -5.13
N ASN A 49 -2.96 3.09 -5.33
CA ASN A 49 -2.81 4.16 -4.33
C ASN A 49 -3.59 3.87 -3.05
N LYS A 50 -4.83 3.38 -3.18
CA LYS A 50 -5.66 2.99 -2.04
C LYS A 50 -4.98 1.90 -1.20
N ASN A 51 -4.48 0.85 -1.86
CA ASN A 51 -3.75 -0.24 -1.21
C ASN A 51 -2.49 0.28 -0.49
N LEU A 52 -1.70 1.11 -1.15
CA LEU A 52 -0.50 1.71 -0.54
C LEU A 52 -0.84 2.54 0.70
N LYS A 53 -1.94 3.30 0.67
CA LYS A 53 -2.40 4.10 1.82
C LYS A 53 -2.79 3.20 2.99
N GLU A 54 -3.56 2.15 2.75
CA GLU A 54 -3.99 1.18 3.78
C GLU A 54 -2.79 0.49 4.43
N LEU A 55 -1.81 0.05 3.63
CA LEU A 55 -0.60 -0.58 4.16
C LEU A 55 0.24 0.37 5.02
N LYS A 56 0.40 1.62 4.59
CA LYS A 56 1.09 2.65 5.39
C LYS A 56 0.38 2.93 6.71
N GLN A 57 -0.96 2.99 6.69
CA GLN A 57 -1.75 3.17 7.91
C GLN A 57 -1.55 2.00 8.87
N ARG A 58 -1.64 0.76 8.40
CA ARG A 58 -1.44 -0.44 9.21
C ARG A 58 -0.05 -0.47 9.85
N ARG A 59 0.98 -0.07 9.11
CA ARG A 59 2.34 0.07 9.64
C ARG A 59 2.42 1.13 10.76
N ALA A 60 1.77 2.28 10.58
CA ALA A 60 1.72 3.33 11.58
C ALA A 60 0.97 2.90 12.86
N ASP A 61 -0.14 2.16 12.70
CA ASP A 61 -0.90 1.60 13.81
C ASP A 61 -0.07 0.56 14.58
N LEU A 62 0.68 -0.29 13.87
CA LEU A 62 1.58 -1.26 14.50
C LEU A 62 2.70 -0.57 15.28
N ALA A 63 3.30 0.50 14.74
CA ALA A 63 4.28 1.33 15.42
C ALA A 63 3.71 1.96 16.70
N SER A 64 2.50 2.52 16.61
CA SER A 64 1.81 3.12 17.76
C SER A 64 1.55 2.11 18.87
N LYS A 65 1.09 0.89 18.52
CA LYS A 65 0.88 -0.21 19.48
C LYS A 65 2.18 -0.64 20.17
N TRP A 66 3.28 -0.72 19.42
CA TRP A 66 4.59 -1.05 19.96
C TRP A 66 5.05 0.00 20.97
N ASN A 67 4.98 1.28 20.60
CA ASN A 67 5.37 2.39 21.47
C ASN A 67 4.54 2.42 22.77
N ALA A 68 3.21 2.23 22.66
CA ALA A 68 2.32 2.18 23.82
C ALA A 68 2.66 1.01 24.77
N LYS A 69 2.99 -0.17 24.21
CA LYS A 69 3.42 -1.33 25.01
C LYS A 69 4.73 -1.05 25.74
N THR A 70 5.70 -0.40 25.09
CA THR A 70 6.98 -0.07 25.72
C THR A 70 6.84 0.99 26.82
N SER A 71 5.93 1.96 26.67
CA SER A 71 5.70 3.00 27.68
C SER A 71 4.95 2.51 28.92
N LEU A 72 4.14 1.44 28.80
CA LEU A 72 3.44 0.82 29.93
C LEU A 72 4.31 -0.17 30.73
N SER A 73 5.47 -0.54 30.19
CA SER A 73 6.41 -1.49 30.79
C SER A 73 7.53 -0.82 31.60
N THR A 74 7.53 0.52 31.69
CA THR A 74 8.49 1.33 32.46
C THR A 74 7.79 1.91 33.68
#